data_AF-A0A1T4V536-F1
#
_entry.id   AF-A0A1T4V536-F1
#
_cell.length_a   1.000
_cell.length_b   1.000
_cell.length_c   1.000
_cell.angle_alpha   90.00
_cell.angle_beta   90.00
_cell.angle_gamma   90.00
#
_symmetry.space_group_name_H-M   'P 1'
#
loop_
_entity.id
_entity.type
_entity.pdbx_description
1 polymer ?
#
loop_
_entity_poly.entity_id
_entity_poly.type
_entity_poly.pdbx_seq_one_letter_code
_entity_poly.pdbx_strand_id
1 'polypeptide(L)'
;MLQAIEYKTISADTMVIGARKKQSHSTFVFVHQGAALIRLGKQEIPVSVGQGFWLPVNCLNALTILKGSLVSTLDFSVRSTVSLPLSAGFVSDIRFVEEIITQLTKRQSLGSNDWSGPYGRLLRCVRDYLSTVQPNDKYSADIKVLIKTIDRLAARQELSAEESKSVEIALGFEKKQVQTQLVIREWVRQRKSGQSNAKIAAATSLNEKDIAALLEEYAGFI
;
A
#
# COMPACT_ATOMS: atom_id res chain seq x y z
N MET A 1 10.13 7.06 16.29
CA MET A 1 10.36 5.62 16.54
C MET A 1 11.46 5.47 17.59
N LEU A 2 11.15 4.90 18.75
CA LEU A 2 12.14 4.68 19.82
C LEU A 2 13.08 3.51 19.50
N GLN A 3 12.58 2.51 18.76
CA GLN A 3 13.28 1.28 18.40
C GLN A 3 13.88 1.31 16.98
N ALA A 4 14.70 0.32 16.63
CA ALA A 4 15.36 0.22 15.33
C ALA A 4 14.41 -0.22 14.19
N ILE A 5 13.36 -0.95 14.53
CA ILE A 5 12.32 -1.43 13.62
C ILE A 5 10.98 -1.49 14.38
N GLU A 6 9.88 -1.21 13.70
CA GLU A 6 8.52 -1.23 14.24
C GLU A 6 7.61 -2.01 13.30
N TYR A 7 6.71 -2.82 13.86
CA TYR A 7 5.70 -3.55 13.11
C TYR A 7 4.32 -2.95 13.34
N LYS A 8 3.53 -2.82 12.26
CA LYS A 8 2.15 -2.36 12.29
C LYS A 8 1.29 -3.22 11.38
N THR A 9 0.03 -3.38 11.77
CA THR A 9 -1.03 -3.92 10.94
C THR A 9 -2.04 -2.82 10.67
N ILE A 10 -2.49 -2.68 9.42
CA ILE A 10 -3.42 -1.67 8.96
C ILE A 10 -4.61 -2.39 8.31
N SER A 11 -5.76 -2.37 8.99
CA SER A 11 -7.05 -2.72 8.40
C SER A 11 -7.66 -1.47 7.79
N ALA A 12 -7.83 -1.44 6.48
CA ALA A 12 -8.33 -0.27 5.76
C ALA A 12 -9.87 -0.32 5.64
N ASP A 13 -10.58 -0.03 6.73
CA ASP A 13 -12.06 0.08 6.71
C ASP A 13 -12.51 1.22 5.78
N THR A 14 -11.69 2.26 5.70
CA THR A 14 -11.66 3.25 4.63
C THR A 14 -10.28 3.28 3.97
N MET A 15 -10.19 3.85 2.78
CA MET A 15 -8.95 3.92 2.02
C MET A 15 -7.93 4.81 2.71
N VAL A 16 -6.73 4.27 2.90
CA VAL A 16 -5.60 5.04 3.44
C VAL A 16 -4.89 5.72 2.27
N ILE A 17 -4.95 7.05 2.20
CA ILE A 17 -4.35 7.83 1.10
C ILE A 17 -3.17 8.66 1.62
N GLY A 18 -1.98 8.09 1.51
CA GLY A 18 -0.72 8.73 1.87
C GLY A 18 -0.36 9.92 0.97
N ALA A 19 0.23 10.96 1.56
CA ALA A 19 0.78 12.08 0.80
C ALA A 19 2.05 11.66 0.05
N ARG A 20 2.30 12.27 -1.12
CA ARG A 20 3.55 12.07 -1.85
C ARG A 20 4.67 12.84 -1.18
N LYS A 21 5.57 12.15 -0.48
CA LYS A 21 6.68 12.76 0.25
C LYS A 21 7.90 11.84 0.30
N LYS A 22 9.07 12.42 0.54
CA LYS A 22 10.26 11.65 0.88
C LYS A 22 10.07 11.08 2.28
N GLN A 23 10.10 9.77 2.40
CA GLN A 23 9.97 9.11 3.70
C GLN A 23 11.27 9.20 4.51
N SER A 24 11.12 9.39 5.82
CA SER A 24 12.24 9.55 6.76
C SER A 24 12.78 8.24 7.31
N HIS A 25 12.28 7.11 6.83
CA HIS A 25 12.64 5.75 7.23
C HIS A 25 12.45 4.81 6.03
N SER A 26 13.05 3.63 6.09
CA SER A 26 12.71 2.58 5.14
C SER A 26 11.47 1.83 5.62
N THR A 27 10.66 1.32 4.71
CA THR A 27 9.44 0.58 5.02
C THR A 27 9.33 -0.64 4.11
N PHE A 28 9.07 -1.80 4.70
CA PHE A 28 8.57 -2.96 3.97
C PHE A 28 7.05 -3.01 4.12
N VAL A 29 6.34 -3.18 3.00
CA VAL A 29 4.89 -3.29 2.93
C VAL A 29 4.54 -4.71 2.50
N PHE A 30 3.67 -5.39 3.25
CA PHE A 30 3.17 -6.72 2.92
C PHE A 30 1.64 -6.73 2.89
N VAL A 31 1.06 -7.31 1.84
CA VAL A 31 -0.40 -7.34 1.64
C VAL A 31 -0.94 -8.72 1.98
N HIS A 32 -1.78 -8.80 3.03
CA HIS A 32 -2.47 -10.01 3.44
C HIS A 32 -3.78 -10.22 2.67
N GLN A 33 -4.48 -9.12 2.40
CA GLN A 33 -5.78 -9.12 1.74
C GLN A 33 -5.94 -7.82 0.94
N GLY A 34 -6.61 -7.91 -0.21
CA GLY A 34 -6.86 -6.76 -1.08
C GLY A 34 -5.58 -6.30 -1.78
N ALA A 35 -5.36 -4.98 -1.81
CA ALA A 35 -4.19 -4.42 -2.49
C ALA A 35 -3.74 -3.07 -1.92
N ALA A 36 -2.44 -2.81 -2.10
CA ALA A 36 -1.85 -1.49 -1.94
C ALA A 36 -1.34 -0.97 -3.27
N LEU A 37 -1.37 0.35 -3.47
CA LEU A 37 -0.84 1.03 -4.63
C LEU A 37 0.31 1.93 -4.18
N ILE A 38 1.49 1.69 -4.75
CA ILE A 38 2.70 2.44 -4.45
C ILE A 38 3.02 3.32 -5.66
N ARG A 39 2.91 4.63 -5.48
CA ARG A 39 3.29 5.59 -6.52
C ARG A 39 4.78 5.91 -6.44
N LEU A 40 5.56 5.47 -7.43
CA LEU A 40 6.96 5.83 -7.63
C LEU A 40 7.11 6.63 -8.93
N GLY A 41 7.55 7.89 -8.84
CA GLY A 41 7.68 8.74 -10.02
C GLY A 41 6.33 8.98 -10.71
N LYS A 42 6.17 8.44 -11.92
CA LYS A 42 4.92 8.49 -12.70
C LYS A 42 4.12 7.19 -12.63
N GLN A 43 4.72 6.10 -12.14
CA GLN A 43 4.11 4.79 -12.11
C GLN A 43 3.34 4.58 -10.82
N GLU A 44 2.22 3.87 -10.93
CA GLU A 44 1.44 3.39 -9.80
C GLU A 44 1.51 1.88 -9.77
N ILE A 45 2.28 1.35 -8.83
CA ILE A 45 2.64 -0.06 -8.76
C ILE A 45 1.67 -0.76 -7.82
N PRO A 46 0.87 -1.72 -8.31
CA PRO A 46 0.03 -2.55 -7.45
C PRO A 46 0.87 -3.57 -6.71
N VAL A 47 0.63 -3.66 -5.41
CA VAL A 47 1.11 -4.74 -4.54
C VAL A 47 -0.12 -5.56 -4.16
N SER A 48 -0.13 -6.79 -4.63
CA SER A 48 -1.24 -7.75 -4.51
C SER A 48 -1.07 -8.64 -3.28
N VAL A 49 -2.10 -9.43 -2.95
CA VAL A 49 -2.05 -10.41 -1.85
C VAL A 49 -0.82 -11.31 -1.96
N GLY A 50 -0.16 -11.52 -0.82
CA GLY A 50 1.05 -12.35 -0.74
C GLY A 50 2.29 -11.69 -1.37
N GLN A 51 2.25 -10.39 -1.71
CA GLN A 51 3.41 -9.67 -2.20
C GLN A 51 3.99 -8.73 -1.14
N GLY A 52 5.32 -8.61 -1.18
CA GLY A 52 6.10 -7.70 -0.36
C GLY A 52 6.80 -6.64 -1.20
N PHE A 53 6.73 -5.38 -0.79
CA PHE A 53 7.39 -4.26 -1.47
C PHE A 53 8.25 -3.45 -0.51
N TRP A 54 9.50 -3.20 -0.90
CA TRP A 54 10.45 -2.40 -0.15
C TRP A 54 10.47 -0.95 -0.64
N LEU A 55 10.42 -0.03 0.31
CA LEU A 55 10.60 1.40 0.11
C LEU A 55 11.82 1.86 0.93
N PRO A 56 12.90 2.33 0.30
CA PRO A 56 14.10 2.78 1.00
C PRO A 56 13.90 4.17 1.62
N VAL A 57 14.67 4.51 2.64
CA VAL A 57 14.72 5.87 3.18
C VAL A 57 14.96 6.91 2.06
N ASN A 58 14.38 8.09 2.21
CA ASN A 58 14.41 9.19 1.22
C ASN A 58 13.72 8.88 -0.11
N CYS A 59 13.08 7.72 -0.26
CA CYS A 59 12.25 7.41 -1.42
C CYS A 59 11.05 8.36 -1.48
N LEU A 60 10.91 9.11 -2.59
CA LEU A 60 9.73 9.91 -2.86
C LEU A 60 8.61 8.99 -3.37
N ASN A 61 7.71 8.62 -2.46
CA ASN A 61 6.60 7.72 -2.78
C ASN A 61 5.27 8.28 -2.25
N ALA A 62 4.17 7.68 -2.70
CA ALA A 62 2.88 7.75 -2.02
C ALA A 62 2.30 6.34 -1.92
N LEU A 63 1.93 5.93 -0.71
CA LEU A 63 1.24 4.67 -0.45
C LEU A 63 -0.26 4.93 -0.40
N THR A 64 -1.03 4.17 -1.16
CA THR A 64 -2.49 4.06 -1.01
C THR A 64 -2.85 2.63 -0.63
N ILE A 65 -3.61 2.42 0.43
CA ILE A 65 -4.16 1.10 0.77
C ILE A 65 -5.65 1.14 0.42
N LEU A 66 -6.10 0.23 -0.44
CA LEU A 66 -7.50 0.18 -0.87
C LEU A 66 -8.42 -0.20 0.30
N LYS A 67 -9.62 0.39 0.34
CA LYS A 67 -10.69 0.02 1.28
C LYS A 67 -10.97 -1.49 1.18
N GLY A 68 -11.04 -2.15 2.33
CA GLY A 68 -11.19 -3.59 2.46
C GLY A 68 -9.87 -4.38 2.40
N SER A 69 -8.73 -3.70 2.38
CA SER A 69 -7.41 -4.37 2.40
C SER A 69 -6.85 -4.51 3.81
N LEU A 70 -6.04 -5.55 4.01
CA LEU A 70 -5.25 -5.79 5.21
C LEU A 70 -3.77 -5.78 4.85
N VAL A 71 -3.02 -4.85 5.43
CA VAL A 71 -1.61 -4.61 5.10
C VAL A 71 -0.79 -4.55 6.37
N SER A 72 0.37 -5.17 6.37
CA SER A 72 1.38 -4.96 7.41
C SER A 72 2.53 -4.10 6.92
N THR A 73 3.08 -3.31 7.81
CA THR A 73 4.31 -2.57 7.57
C THR A 73 5.38 -2.94 8.60
N LEU A 74 6.62 -2.99 8.12
CA LEU A 74 7.81 -2.98 8.95
C LEU A 74 8.56 -1.68 8.67
N ASP A 75 8.54 -0.75 9.62
CA ASP A 75 9.17 0.55 9.51
C ASP A 75 10.55 0.52 10.17
N PHE A 76 11.60 0.96 9.48
CA PHE A 76 12.99 0.85 9.91
C PHE A 76 13.57 2.22 10.22
N SER A 77 13.99 2.44 11.47
CA SER A 77 14.61 3.71 11.86
C SER A 77 15.87 3.99 11.05
N VAL A 78 16.11 5.26 10.70
CA VAL A 78 17.39 5.74 10.16
C VAL A 78 18.59 5.49 11.08
N ARG A 79 18.32 5.23 12.36
CA ARG A 79 19.34 4.85 13.35
C ARG A 79 19.66 3.36 13.33
N SER A 80 19.03 2.58 12.44
CA SER A 80 19.39 1.18 12.23
C SER A 80 20.86 1.09 11.83
N THR A 81 21.62 0.27 12.54
CA THR A 81 23.06 0.04 12.28
C THR A 81 23.30 -0.95 11.14
N VAL A 82 22.23 -1.57 10.64
CA VAL A 82 22.30 -2.56 9.56
C VAL A 82 22.16 -1.85 8.21
N SER A 83 22.97 -2.26 7.23
CA SER A 83 22.87 -1.77 5.86
C SER A 83 21.57 -2.27 5.22
N LEU A 84 20.66 -1.35 4.91
CA LEU A 84 19.37 -1.68 4.30
C LEU A 84 19.39 -1.45 2.80
N PRO A 85 18.54 -2.15 2.03
CA PRO A 85 18.47 -1.96 0.58
C PRO A 85 18.14 -0.51 0.20
N LEU A 86 18.88 0.02 -0.77
CA LEU A 86 18.77 1.41 -1.23
C LEU A 86 17.80 1.59 -2.40
N SER A 87 17.42 0.50 -3.06
CA SER A 87 16.48 0.50 -4.20
C SER A 87 15.09 0.09 -3.75
N ALA A 88 14.05 0.73 -4.30
CA ALA A 88 12.67 0.31 -4.10
C ALA A 88 12.35 -0.87 -5.02
N GLY A 89 11.46 -1.78 -4.60
CA GLY A 89 11.07 -2.89 -5.45
C GLY A 89 10.38 -4.02 -4.70
N PHE A 90 9.99 -5.04 -5.46
CA PHE A 90 9.43 -6.26 -4.88
C PHE A 90 10.52 -7.10 -4.23
N VAL A 91 10.22 -7.66 -3.06
CA VAL A 91 11.10 -8.61 -2.39
C VAL A 91 10.71 -10.02 -2.85
N SER A 92 11.66 -10.79 -3.36
CA SER A 92 11.47 -12.22 -3.64
C SER A 92 11.57 -13.06 -2.38
N ASP A 93 11.07 -14.29 -2.41
CA ASP A 93 11.22 -15.28 -1.33
C ASP A 93 10.69 -14.83 0.05
N ILE A 94 9.57 -14.12 0.05
CA ILE A 94 8.95 -13.52 1.23
C ILE A 94 8.42 -14.51 2.28
N ARG A 95 8.41 -15.83 2.03
CA ARG A 95 7.79 -16.83 2.93
C ARG A 95 8.30 -16.74 4.37
N PHE A 96 9.60 -16.50 4.54
CA PHE A 96 10.19 -16.31 5.85
C PHE A 96 9.67 -15.04 6.55
N VAL A 97 9.57 -13.94 5.79
CA VAL A 97 9.07 -12.65 6.29
C VAL A 97 7.58 -12.75 6.63
N GLU A 98 6.80 -13.42 5.80
CA GLU A 98 5.37 -13.68 6.00
C GLU A 98 5.11 -14.48 7.29
N GLU A 99 5.89 -15.54 7.55
CA GLU A 99 5.77 -16.30 8.78
C GLU A 99 6.12 -15.44 10.00
N ILE A 100 7.19 -14.62 9.93
CA ILE A 100 7.50 -13.68 11.00
C ILE A 100 6.36 -12.69 11.23
N ILE A 101 5.79 -12.11 10.17
CA ILE A 101 4.64 -11.19 10.25
C ILE A 101 3.44 -11.88 10.90
N THR A 102 3.18 -13.14 10.57
CA THR A 102 2.11 -13.94 11.18
C THR A 102 2.32 -14.08 12.69
N GLN A 103 3.54 -14.41 13.11
CA GLN A 103 3.89 -14.50 14.53
C GLN A 103 3.83 -13.14 15.25
N LEU A 104 4.25 -12.05 14.59
CA LEU A 104 4.15 -10.68 15.13
C LEU A 104 2.70 -10.27 15.32
N THR A 105 1.82 -10.56 14.35
CA THR A 105 0.37 -10.30 14.43
C THR A 105 -0.26 -11.03 15.62
N LYS A 106 0.02 -12.33 15.74
CA LYS A 106 -0.47 -13.15 16.86
C LYS A 106 0.00 -12.62 18.21
N ARG A 107 1.22 -12.12 18.30
CA ARG A 107 1.74 -11.53 19.55
C ARG A 107 1.11 -10.19 19.86
N GLN A 108 0.88 -9.35 18.85
CA GLN A 108 0.23 -8.06 19.01
C GLN A 108 -1.21 -8.20 19.49
N SER A 109 -1.96 -9.17 18.99
CA SER A 109 -3.32 -9.45 19.46
C SER A 109 -3.37 -9.96 20.91
N LEU A 110 -2.30 -10.61 21.38
CA LEU A 110 -2.14 -11.06 22.77
C LEU A 110 -1.52 -9.98 23.69
N GLY A 111 -1.27 -8.76 23.19
CA GLY A 111 -0.63 -7.69 23.96
C GLY A 111 0.86 -7.91 24.26
N SER A 112 1.49 -8.91 23.63
CA SER A 112 2.87 -9.34 23.90
C SER A 112 3.89 -8.62 23.01
N ASN A 113 3.98 -7.29 23.14
CA ASN A 113 4.82 -6.43 22.28
C ASN A 113 6.18 -6.05 22.90
N ASP A 114 6.68 -6.87 23.82
CA ASP A 114 7.94 -6.62 24.52
C ASP A 114 9.15 -6.71 23.56
N TRP A 115 9.87 -5.59 23.45
CA TRP A 115 11.07 -5.45 22.64
C TRP A 115 12.26 -6.30 23.14
N SER A 116 12.33 -6.55 24.45
CA SER A 116 13.36 -7.42 25.04
C SER A 116 13.03 -8.91 24.87
N GLY A 117 11.74 -9.22 24.74
CA GLY A 117 11.20 -10.56 24.61
C GLY A 117 11.17 -11.13 23.17
N PRO A 118 10.36 -12.19 22.95
CA PRO A 118 10.23 -12.86 21.66
C PRO A 118 9.78 -11.93 20.52
N TYR A 119 8.93 -10.94 20.80
CA TYR A 119 8.45 -9.99 19.80
C TYR A 119 9.60 -9.17 19.21
N GLY A 120 10.44 -8.56 20.06
CA GLY A 120 11.62 -7.84 19.57
C GLY A 120 12.67 -8.75 18.92
N ARG A 121 12.77 -10.03 19.31
CA ARG A 121 13.63 -11.00 18.60
C ARG A 121 13.16 -11.24 17.17
N LEU A 122 11.85 -11.43 16.96
CA LEU A 122 11.26 -11.56 15.62
C LEU A 122 11.54 -10.32 14.76
N LEU A 123 11.39 -9.12 15.34
CA LEU A 123 11.70 -7.86 14.65
C LEU A 123 13.18 -7.76 14.26
N ARG A 124 14.10 -8.20 15.12
CA ARG A 124 15.54 -8.24 14.77
C ARG A 124 15.83 -9.26 13.68
N CYS A 125 15.23 -10.45 13.74
CA CYS A 125 15.38 -11.47 12.70
C CYS A 125 14.91 -10.99 11.32
N VAL A 126 13.72 -10.39 11.23
CA VAL A 126 13.21 -9.88 9.95
C VAL A 126 14.02 -8.68 9.46
N ARG A 127 14.53 -7.85 10.36
CA ARG A 127 15.44 -6.76 10.01
C ARG A 127 16.71 -7.30 9.35
N ASP A 128 17.34 -8.28 9.98
CA ASP A 128 18.59 -8.85 9.49
C ASP A 128 18.36 -9.58 8.16
N TYR A 129 17.25 -10.31 8.01
CA TYR A 129 16.88 -10.91 6.73
C TYR A 129 16.62 -9.87 5.63
N LEU A 130 15.81 -8.84 5.89
CA LEU A 130 15.53 -7.78 4.92
C LEU A 130 16.75 -6.91 4.61
N SER A 131 17.84 -7.01 5.38
CA SER A 131 19.11 -6.39 5.01
C SER A 131 19.86 -7.15 3.91
N THR A 132 19.58 -8.44 3.72
CA THR A 132 20.25 -9.28 2.73
C THR A 132 19.49 -9.39 1.42
N VAL A 133 18.23 -8.97 1.37
CA VAL A 133 17.42 -9.03 0.15
C VAL A 133 17.82 -7.95 -0.84
N GLN A 134 17.58 -8.22 -2.13
CA GLN A 134 17.74 -7.24 -3.20
C GLN A 134 16.37 -6.97 -3.82
N PRO A 135 15.68 -5.88 -3.41
CA PRO A 135 14.40 -5.52 -4.00
C PRO A 135 14.53 -5.34 -5.51
N ASN A 136 13.61 -5.96 -6.24
CA ASN A 136 13.59 -5.97 -7.69
C ASN A 136 12.65 -4.88 -8.22
N ASP A 137 13.22 -3.90 -8.91
CA ASP A 137 12.51 -2.84 -9.63
C ASP A 137 12.20 -3.22 -11.10
N LYS A 138 12.76 -4.33 -11.58
CA LYS A 138 12.44 -4.93 -12.88
C LYS A 138 11.17 -5.75 -12.72
N TYR A 139 10.04 -5.05 -12.71
CA TYR A 139 8.70 -5.64 -12.66
C TYR A 139 8.55 -6.79 -13.67
N SER A 140 7.94 -7.89 -13.23
CA SER A 140 7.59 -9.01 -14.11
C SER A 140 6.64 -8.55 -15.22
N ALA A 141 6.49 -9.38 -16.26
CA ALA A 141 5.54 -9.09 -17.34
C ALA A 141 4.12 -8.86 -16.80
N ASP A 142 3.68 -9.71 -15.87
CA ASP A 142 2.35 -9.64 -15.26
C ASP A 142 2.14 -8.34 -14.49
N ILE A 143 3.13 -7.91 -13.70
CA ILE A 143 3.06 -6.64 -12.97
C ILE A 143 3.01 -5.47 -13.95
N LYS A 144 3.78 -5.50 -15.05
CA LYS A 144 3.74 -4.44 -16.07
C LYS A 144 2.38 -4.35 -16.76
N VAL A 145 1.75 -5.50 -17.02
CA VAL A 145 0.37 -5.53 -17.55
C VAL A 145 -0.57 -4.92 -16.52
N LEU A 146 -0.49 -5.34 -15.27
CA LEU A 146 -1.37 -4.85 -14.20
C LEU A 146 -1.22 -3.33 -13.95
N ILE A 147 0.00 -2.79 -13.99
CA ILE A 147 0.25 -1.34 -13.94
C ILE A 147 -0.52 -0.62 -15.06
N LYS A 148 -0.40 -1.09 -16.30
CA LYS A 148 -1.10 -0.49 -17.44
C LYS A 148 -2.62 -0.61 -17.30
N THR A 149 -3.11 -1.75 -16.82
CA THR A 149 -4.54 -1.97 -16.61
C THR A 149 -5.11 -1.04 -15.54
N ILE A 150 -4.37 -0.79 -14.45
CA ILE A 150 -4.73 0.18 -13.42
C ILE A 150 -4.74 1.61 -13.96
N ASP A 151 -3.73 1.98 -14.76
CA ASP A 151 -3.69 3.30 -15.42
C ASP A 151 -4.92 3.51 -16.32
N ARG A 152 -5.31 2.48 -17.09
CA ARG A 152 -6.53 2.50 -17.93
C ARG A 152 -7.80 2.60 -17.09
N LEU A 153 -7.89 1.87 -15.98
CA LEU A 153 -9.02 1.96 -15.05
C LEU A 153 -9.16 3.34 -14.42
N ALA A 154 -8.04 3.93 -13.97
CA ALA A 154 -8.00 5.29 -13.45
C ALA A 154 -8.45 6.31 -14.50
N ALA A 155 -8.09 6.09 -15.77
CA ALA A 155 -8.54 6.89 -16.91
C ALA A 155 -9.98 6.57 -17.37
N ARG A 156 -10.73 5.73 -16.64
CA ARG A 156 -12.10 5.31 -16.96
C ARG A 156 -12.27 4.64 -18.33
N GLN A 157 -11.22 3.99 -18.82
CA GLN A 157 -11.29 3.23 -20.05
C GLN A 157 -11.94 1.86 -19.81
N GLU A 158 -12.63 1.36 -20.83
CA GLU A 158 -13.13 -0.01 -20.79
C GLU A 158 -11.98 -1.02 -20.83
N LEU A 159 -12.17 -2.11 -20.08
CA LEU A 159 -11.25 -3.24 -20.02
C LEU A 159 -11.88 -4.44 -20.73
N SER A 160 -11.05 -5.31 -21.29
CA SER A 160 -11.55 -6.61 -21.76
C SER A 160 -12.02 -7.49 -20.58
N ALA A 161 -12.76 -8.56 -20.88
CA ALA A 161 -13.18 -9.53 -19.86
C ALA A 161 -11.97 -10.19 -19.18
N GLU A 162 -10.91 -10.47 -19.93
CA GLU A 162 -9.66 -11.05 -19.42
C GLU A 162 -8.91 -10.10 -18.49
N GLU A 163 -8.82 -8.82 -18.87
CA GLU A 163 -8.19 -7.79 -18.03
C GLU A 163 -8.97 -7.57 -16.74
N SER A 164 -10.31 -7.57 -16.83
CA SER A 164 -11.19 -7.41 -15.68
C SER A 164 -11.01 -8.57 -14.69
N LYS A 165 -10.96 -9.80 -15.19
CA LYS A 165 -10.71 -11.00 -14.37
C LYS A 165 -9.30 -11.00 -13.77
N SER A 166 -8.30 -10.54 -14.53
CA SER A 166 -6.92 -10.45 -14.03
C SER A 166 -6.79 -9.44 -12.89
N VAL A 167 -7.48 -8.30 -12.99
CA VAL A 167 -7.54 -7.30 -11.91
C VAL A 167 -8.21 -7.88 -10.67
N GLU A 168 -9.31 -8.61 -10.84
CA GLU A 168 -10.03 -9.22 -9.73
C GLU A 168 -9.19 -10.26 -9.00
N ILE A 169 -8.52 -11.14 -9.75
CA ILE A 169 -7.61 -12.14 -9.19
C ILE A 169 -6.43 -11.47 -8.47
N ALA A 170 -5.82 -10.45 -9.07
CA ALA A 170 -4.62 -9.82 -8.51
C ALA A 170 -4.95 -8.94 -7.29
N LEU A 171 -5.97 -8.09 -7.39
CA LEU A 171 -6.27 -7.11 -6.35
C LEU A 171 -7.29 -7.60 -5.32
N GLY A 172 -7.97 -8.71 -5.58
CA GLY A 172 -9.03 -9.24 -4.70
C GLY A 172 -10.32 -8.41 -4.71
N PHE A 173 -10.53 -7.60 -5.74
CA PHE A 173 -11.68 -6.69 -5.86
C PHE A 173 -12.24 -6.70 -7.28
N GLU A 174 -13.56 -6.59 -7.42
CA GLU A 174 -14.18 -6.43 -8.73
C GLU A 174 -13.67 -5.16 -9.44
N LYS A 175 -13.57 -5.21 -10.77
CA LYS A 175 -13.19 -4.05 -11.62
C LYS A 175 -13.88 -2.75 -11.19
N LYS A 176 -15.19 -2.81 -10.96
CA LYS A 176 -16.00 -1.63 -10.60
C LYS A 176 -15.58 -1.07 -9.24
N GLN A 177 -15.31 -1.93 -8.26
CA GLN A 177 -14.84 -1.50 -6.94
C GLN A 177 -13.48 -0.81 -7.05
N VAL A 178 -12.54 -1.40 -7.79
CA VAL A 178 -11.21 -0.81 -8.01
C VAL A 178 -11.34 0.55 -8.69
N GLN A 179 -12.14 0.65 -9.75
CA GLN A 179 -12.34 1.90 -10.48
C GLN A 179 -12.96 3.00 -9.60
N THR A 180 -14.00 2.66 -8.83
CA THR A 180 -14.62 3.60 -7.87
C THR A 180 -13.60 4.12 -6.87
N GLN A 181 -12.80 3.23 -6.28
CA GLN A 181 -11.75 3.63 -5.36
C GLN A 181 -10.69 4.54 -5.99
N LEU A 182 -10.23 4.24 -7.21
CA LEU A 182 -9.26 5.08 -7.92
C LEU A 182 -9.81 6.49 -8.22
N VAL A 183 -11.09 6.59 -8.56
CA VAL A 183 -11.77 7.88 -8.80
C VAL A 183 -11.89 8.68 -7.51
N ILE A 184 -12.40 8.07 -6.43
CA ILE A 184 -12.57 8.75 -5.15
C ILE A 184 -11.23 9.21 -4.59
N ARG A 185 -10.17 8.41 -4.74
CA ARG A 185 -8.81 8.79 -4.36
C ARG A 185 -8.35 10.06 -5.06
N GLU A 186 -8.70 10.25 -6.33
CA GLU A 186 -8.36 11.46 -7.07
C GLU A 186 -9.17 12.67 -6.56
N TRP A 187 -10.44 12.48 -6.22
CA TRP A 187 -11.24 13.53 -5.55
C TRP A 187 -10.65 13.93 -4.20
N VAL A 188 -10.15 12.97 -3.41
CA VAL A 188 -9.43 13.27 -2.15
C VAL A 188 -8.18 14.09 -2.42
N ARG A 189 -7.40 13.76 -3.46
CA ARG A 189 -6.21 14.55 -3.86
C ARG A 189 -6.61 15.97 -4.28
N GLN A 190 -7.68 16.12 -5.03
CA GLN A 190 -8.24 17.43 -5.43
C GLN A 190 -8.69 18.25 -4.22
N ARG A 191 -9.40 17.65 -3.26
CA ARG A 191 -9.75 18.31 -1.99
C ARG A 191 -8.52 18.75 -1.20
N LYS A 192 -7.51 17.88 -1.07
CA LYS A 192 -6.24 18.23 -0.40
C LYS A 192 -5.49 19.37 -1.12
N SER A 193 -5.75 19.59 -2.41
CA SER A 193 -5.23 20.74 -3.17
C SER A 193 -6.13 21.99 -3.12
N GLY A 194 -7.22 21.96 -2.34
CA GLY A 194 -8.11 23.10 -2.12
C GLY A 194 -9.33 23.17 -3.05
N GLN A 195 -9.64 22.13 -3.82
CA GLN A 195 -10.87 22.10 -4.63
C GLN A 195 -12.10 21.77 -3.78
N SER A 196 -13.21 22.47 -4.03
CA SER A 196 -14.50 22.22 -3.36
C SER A 196 -15.25 21.04 -3.97
N ASN A 197 -16.16 20.44 -3.20
CA ASN A 197 -17.01 19.35 -3.68
C ASN A 197 -17.90 19.80 -4.86
N ALA A 198 -18.42 21.02 -4.86
CA ALA A 198 -19.12 21.61 -6.01
C ALA A 198 -18.30 21.60 -7.32
N LYS A 199 -16.99 21.88 -7.24
CA LYS A 199 -16.12 21.87 -8.44
C LYS A 199 -15.86 20.45 -8.95
N ILE A 200 -15.75 19.49 -8.02
CA ILE A 200 -15.63 18.06 -8.35
C ILE A 200 -16.95 17.57 -8.96
N ALA A 201 -18.09 17.96 -8.39
CA ALA A 201 -19.44 17.66 -8.89
C ALA A 201 -19.61 18.13 -10.32
N ALA A 202 -19.24 19.37 -10.64
CA ALA A 202 -19.32 19.91 -11.99
C ALA A 202 -18.47 19.14 -13.03
N ALA A 203 -17.40 18.46 -12.61
CA ALA A 203 -16.57 17.62 -13.48
C ALA A 203 -17.07 16.17 -13.59
N THR A 204 -18.18 15.85 -12.93
CA THR A 204 -18.79 14.52 -12.87
C THR A 204 -20.30 14.62 -13.15
N SER A 205 -20.97 13.49 -13.37
CA SER A 205 -22.44 13.47 -13.51
C SER A 205 -23.16 13.33 -12.16
N LEU A 206 -22.47 13.58 -11.04
CA LEU A 206 -22.98 13.40 -9.68
C LEU A 206 -23.23 14.75 -9.00
N ASN A 207 -24.17 14.77 -8.06
CA ASN A 207 -24.41 15.97 -7.25
C ASN A 207 -23.40 16.05 -6.08
N GLU A 208 -23.35 17.22 -5.43
CA GLU A 208 -22.40 17.47 -4.35
C GLU A 208 -22.62 16.57 -3.11
N LYS A 209 -23.87 16.20 -2.81
CA LYS A 209 -24.20 15.33 -1.68
C LYS A 209 -23.71 13.91 -1.93
N ASP A 210 -23.86 13.39 -3.14
CA ASP A 210 -23.39 12.06 -3.53
C ASP A 210 -21.86 11.97 -3.44
N ILE A 211 -21.16 13.04 -3.85
CA ILE A 211 -19.69 13.10 -3.72
C ILE A 211 -19.26 13.11 -2.26
N ALA A 212 -19.93 13.91 -1.40
CA ALA A 212 -19.63 13.93 0.02
C ALA A 212 -19.84 12.56 0.66
N ALA A 213 -20.97 11.89 0.35
CA ALA A 213 -21.27 10.56 0.86
C ALA A 213 -20.23 9.52 0.41
N LEU A 214 -19.82 9.53 -0.85
CA LEU A 214 -18.78 8.63 -1.36
C LEU A 214 -17.40 8.90 -0.75
N LEU A 215 -17.04 10.17 -0.52
CA LEU A 215 -15.78 10.54 0.13
C LEU A 215 -15.74 10.08 1.59
N GLU A 216 -16.86 10.20 2.31
CA GLU A 216 -17.00 9.72 3.68
C GLU A 216 -16.90 8.19 3.72
N GLU A 217 -17.70 7.49 2.90
CA GLU A 217 -17.74 6.02 2.86
C GLU A 217 -16.39 5.40 2.50
N TYR A 218 -15.73 5.93 1.46
CA TYR A 218 -14.53 5.29 0.91
C TYR A 218 -13.22 5.83 1.46
N ALA A 219 -13.18 7.06 1.95
CA ALA A 219 -11.93 7.69 2.38
C ALA A 219 -12.00 8.32 3.79
N GLY A 220 -13.16 8.26 4.46
CA GLY A 220 -13.36 8.89 5.77
C GLY A 220 -13.22 10.41 5.76
N PHE A 221 -13.40 11.04 4.59
CA PHE A 221 -13.34 12.49 4.43
C PHE A 221 -14.74 13.09 4.60
N ILE A 222 -14.89 13.94 5.62
CA ILE A 222 -16.04 14.83 5.81
C ILE A 222 -15.78 16.12 5.03
#